data_AF-A0A3N5VEJ1-F1
#
_entry.id   AF-A0A3N5VEJ1-F1
#
_cell.length_a   1.000
_cell.length_b   1.000
_cell.length_c   1.000
_cell.angle_alpha   90.00
_cell.angle_beta   90.00
_cell.angle_gamma   90.00
#
_symmetry.space_group_name_H-M   'P 1'
#
loop_
_entity.id
_entity.type
_entity.pdbx_description
1 polymer ?
#
loop_
_entity_poly.entity_id
_entity_poly.type
_entity_poly.pdbx_seq_one_letter_code
_entity_poly.pdbx_strand_id
1 'polypeptide(L)' 'MHSAEHILNQTMVRMFNCGRCFRAHIEKKKSKCDYHFDRPLTEKEIDTIQSKVNQVIESDMPVREEF' A
#
# COMPACT_ATOMS: atom_id res chain seq x y z
N MET A 1 11.46 3.88 0.27
CA MET A 1 10.26 3.02 0.45
C MET A 1 8.99 3.83 0.75
N HIS A 2 9.06 5.13 1.09
CA HIS A 2 7.86 5.93 1.37
C HIS A 2 6.84 5.92 0.22
N SER A 3 7.25 6.14 -1.04
CA SER A 3 6.33 6.07 -2.19
C SER A 3 5.60 4.72 -2.32
N ALA A 4 6.23 3.60 -1.94
CA ALA A 4 5.57 2.29 -1.95
C ALA A 4 4.47 2.18 -0.88
N GLU A 5 4.63 2.83 0.29
CA GLU A 5 3.56 2.94 1.29
C GLU A 5 2.37 3.76 0.75
N HIS A 6 2.62 4.84 0.00
CA HIS A 6 1.54 5.58 -0.66
C HIS A 6 0.79 4.73 -1.69
N ILE A 7 1.50 3.93 -2.50
CA ILE A 7 0.89 3.01 -3.48
C ILE A 7 0.08 1.92 -2.78
N LEU A 8 0.63 1.32 -1.71
CA LEU A 8 -0.06 0.31 -0.91
C LEU A 8 -1.33 0.89 -0.27
N ASN A 9 -1.24 2.08 0.31
CA ASN A 9 -2.37 2.78 0.89
C ASN A 9 -3.50 3.01 -0.12
N GLN A 10 -3.17 3.50 -1.32
CA GLN A 10 -4.18 3.68 -2.37
C GLN A 10 -4.83 2.34 -2.77
N THR A 11 -4.03 1.27 -2.84
CA THR A 11 -4.51 -0.08 -3.19
C THR A 11 -5.48 -0.60 -2.13
N MET A 12 -5.10 -0.50 -0.85
CA MET A 12 -5.93 -0.92 0.28
C MET A 12 -7.24 -0.14 0.36
N VAL A 13 -7.19 1.19 0.19
CA VAL A 13 -8.40 2.04 0.14
C VAL A 13 -9.33 1.62 -0.99
N ARG A 14 -8.82 1.39 -2.20
CA ARG A 14 -9.64 1.01 -3.37
C ARG A 14 -10.26 -0.37 -3.24
N MET A 15 -9.55 -1.33 -2.64
CA MET A 15 -10.00 -2.72 -2.56
C MET A 15 -10.95 -2.96 -1.38
N PHE A 16 -10.69 -2.29 -0.25
CA PHE A 16 -11.33 -2.65 1.02
C PHE A 16 -12.02 -1.48 1.71
N ASN A 17 -11.86 -0.26 1.22
CA ASN A 17 -12.40 0.95 1.83
C ASN A 17 -12.02 1.10 3.32
N CYS A 18 -10.86 0.56 3.73
CA CYS A 18 -10.39 0.53 5.12
C CYS A 18 -9.67 1.82 5.55
N GLY A 19 -9.68 2.86 4.71
CA GLY A 19 -8.85 4.03 4.89
C GLY A 19 -7.35 3.77 4.69
N ARG A 20 -6.53 4.80 4.91
CA ARG A 20 -5.07 4.70 4.90
C ARG A 20 -4.58 4.01 6.17
N CYS A 21 -3.33 3.53 6.16
CA CYS A 21 -2.70 3.00 7.36
C CYS A 21 -2.70 4.04 8.48
N PHE A 22 -3.03 3.63 9.71
CA PHE A 22 -3.00 4.50 10.88
C PHE A 22 -1.59 4.61 11.49
N ARG A 23 -0.71 3.65 11.16
CA ARG A 23 0.69 3.64 11.58
C ARG A 23 1.55 3.04 10.49
N ALA A 24 2.64 3.73 10.16
CA ALA A 24 3.64 3.28 9.21
C ALA A 24 5.02 3.29 9.88
N HIS A 25 5.76 2.19 9.72
CA HIS A 25 7.16 2.06 10.12
C HIS A 25 7.97 1.80 8.85
N ILE A 26 8.69 2.82 8.37
CA ILE A 26 9.40 2.75 7.08
C ILE A 26 10.90 2.70 7.33
N GLU A 27 11.50 1.54 7.07
CA GLU A 27 12.92 1.26 7.33
C GLU A 27 13.62 0.77 6.06
N LYS A 28 14.96 0.72 6.11
CA LYS A 28 15.79 0.31 4.96
C LYS A 28 15.57 -1.15 4.53
N LYS A 29 15.39 -2.07 5.48
CA LYS A 29 15.29 -3.52 5.21
C LYS A 29 13.87 -4.07 5.27
N LYS A 30 13.06 -3.61 6.22
CA LYS A 30 11.70 -4.13 6.44
C LYS A 30 10.81 -3.01 6.95
N SER A 31 9.73 -2.74 6.22
CA SER A 31 8.74 -1.75 6.62
C SER A 31 7.40 -2.41 6.92
N LYS A 32 6.51 -1.67 7.58
CA LYS A 32 5.19 -2.14 8.00
C LYS A 32 4.17 -1.01 7.88
N CYS A 33 2.96 -1.34 7.44
CA CYS A 33 1.78 -0.49 7.48
C CYS A 33 0.68 -1.21 8.25
N ASP A 34 0.10 -0.57 9.27
CA ASP A 34 -1.00 -1.11 10.07
C ASP A 34 -2.33 -0.47 9.62
N TYR A 35 -3.36 -1.30 9.40
CA TYR A 35 -4.69 -0.89 8.92
C TYR A 35 -5.78 -1.33 9.90
N HIS A 36 -6.86 -0.56 9.96
CA HIS A 36 -8.09 -1.01 10.59
C HIS A 36 -8.79 -1.98 9.64
N PHE A 37 -8.79 -3.26 10.00
CA PHE A 37 -9.36 -4.31 9.17
C PHE A 37 -9.93 -5.40 10.06
N ASP A 38 -11.20 -5.75 9.84
CA ASP A 38 -11.98 -6.55 10.81
C ASP A 38 -11.69 -8.06 10.74
N ARG A 39 -10.90 -8.49 9.75
CA ARG A 39 -10.50 -9.87 9.54
C ARG A 39 -9.10 -9.96 8.94
N PRO A 40 -8.45 -11.12 8.98
CA PRO A 40 -7.24 -11.34 8.19
C PRO A 40 -7.51 -11.25 6.68
N LEU A 41 -6.49 -10.86 5.92
CA LEU A 41 -6.48 -10.99 4.46
C LEU A 41 -6.37 -12.48 4.09
N THR A 42 -7.07 -12.87 3.04
CA THR A 42 -6.88 -14.18 2.40
C THR A 42 -5.63 -14.18 1.52
N GLU A 43 -5.06 -15.35 1.22
CA GLU A 43 -3.89 -15.47 0.34
C GLU A 43 -4.16 -14.86 -1.05
N LYS A 44 -5.35 -15.10 -1.62
CA LYS A 44 -5.75 -14.53 -2.91
C LYS A 44 -5.82 -12.99 -2.88
N GLU A 45 -6.27 -12.42 -1.76
CA GLU A 45 -6.29 -10.97 -1.58
C GLU A 45 -4.88 -10.41 -1.48
N ILE A 46 -3.98 -11.10 -0.75
CA ILE A 46 -2.55 -10.73 -0.66
C ILE A 46 -1.92 -10.72 -2.04
N ASP A 47 -2.12 -11.76 -2.85
CA ASP A 47 -1.58 -11.86 -4.21
C ASP A 47 -2.14 -10.75 -5.11
N THR A 48 -3.41 -10.41 -4.95
CA THR A 48 -4.06 -9.34 -5.71
C THR A 48 -3.51 -7.97 -5.32
N ILE A 49 -3.31 -7.70 -4.03
CA ILE A 49 -2.70 -6.46 -3.53
C ILE A 49 -1.27 -6.34 -4.09
N GLN A 50 -0.46 -7.39 -3.98
CA GLN A 50 0.90 -7.42 -4.49
C GLN A 50 0.95 -7.10 -5.99
N SER A 51 0.10 -7.76 -6.78
CA SER A 51 0.04 -7.56 -8.22
C SER A 51 -0.35 -6.13 -8.59
N LYS A 52 -1.34 -5.54 -7.91
CA LYS A 52 -1.77 -4.15 -8.16
C LYS A 52 -0.71 -3.13 -7.77
N VAL A 53 -0.02 -3.33 -6.65
CA VAL A 53 1.09 -2.47 -6.23
C VAL A 53 2.21 -2.50 -7.27
N ASN A 54 2.61 -3.68 -7.72
CA ASN A 54 3.65 -3.83 -8.74
C ASN A 54 3.26 -3.20 -10.08
N GLN A 55 2.01 -3.33 -10.52
CA GLN A 55 1.52 -2.66 -11.74
C GLN A 55 1.69 -1.14 -11.68
N VAL A 56 1.43 -0.52 -10.52
CA VAL A 56 1.62 0.92 -10.34
C VAL A 56 3.10 1.29 -10.35
N ILE A 57 3.96 0.47 -9.75
CA ILE A 57 5.42 0.66 -9.79
C ILE A 57 5.93 0.57 -11.23
N GLU A 58 5.50 -0.45 -11.98
CA GLU A 58 5.86 -0.67 -13.38
C GLU A 58 5.37 0.43 -14.32
N SER A 59 4.30 1.14 -13.93
CA SER A 59 3.76 2.26 -14.71
C SER A 59 4.65 3.52 -14.66
N ASP A 60 5.67 3.56 -13.80
CA ASP A 60 6.66 4.64 -13.67
C ASP A 60 6.06 6.05 -13.68
N MET A 61 4.96 6.23 -12.93
CA MET A 61 4.24 7.49 -12.93
C MET A 61 5.04 8.59 -12.22
N PRO A 62 4.99 9.85 -12.70
CA PRO A 62 5.69 10.95 -12.06
C PRO A 62 5.12 11.22 -10.65
N VAL A 63 6.01 11.30 -9.67
CA VAL A 63 5.69 11.73 -8.29
C VAL A 63 6.05 13.20 -8.14
N ARG A 64 5.11 14.02 -7.65
CA ARG A 64 5.27 15.46 -7.47
C ARG A 64 4.84 15.89 -6.08
N GLU A 65 5.49 16.91 -5.54
CA GLU A 65 5.11 17.62 -4.31
C GLU A 65 5.22 19.14 -4.56
N GLU A 66 4.37 19.95 -3.94
CA GLU A 66 4.32 21.40 -4.05
C GLU A 66 4.04 22.01 -2.66
N PHE A 67 4.54 23.23 -2.41
CA PHE A 67 4.50 23.93 -1.10
C PHE A 67 3.84 25.30 -1.20
#